data_AF-A0A1H1F7D1-F1
#
_entry.id   AF-A0A1H1F7D1-F1
#
_cell.length_a   1.000
_cell.length_b   1.000
_cell.length_c   1.000
_cell.angle_alpha   90.00
_cell.angle_beta   90.00
_cell.angle_gamma   90.00
#
_symmetry.space_group_name_H-M   'P 1'
#
loop_
_entity.id
_entity.type
_entity.pdbx_description
1 polymer ?
#
loop_
_entity_poly.entity_id
_entity_poly.type
_entity_poly.pdbx_seq_one_letter_code
_entity_poly.pdbx_strand_id
1 'polypeptide(L)' 'MSEHRWEPSSGDFAALLTHYGELAAELEESTDLERAEELRKRLAELDSLIDRVNSPFSLPGL' A
#
# COMPACT_ATOMS: atom_id res chain seq x y z
N MET A 1 23.03 -2.50 -8.08
CA MET A 1 21.87 -1.76 -7.57
C MET A 1 20.80 -2.80 -7.31
N SER A 2 20.61 -3.17 -6.05
CA SER A 2 19.64 -4.21 -5.69
C SER A 2 18.25 -3.60 -5.74
N GLU A 3 17.50 -3.99 -6.76
CA GLU A 3 16.07 -3.77 -6.89
C GLU A 3 15.38 -4.57 -5.77
N HIS A 4 15.28 -3.96 -4.58
CA HIS A 4 14.52 -4.48 -3.45
C HIS A 4 13.04 -4.47 -3.83
N ARG A 5 12.61 -5.54 -4.50
CA ARG A 5 11.22 -5.91 -4.65
C ARG A 5 10.67 -6.16 -3.25
N TRP A 6 9.89 -5.20 -2.75
CA TRP A 6 9.15 -5.34 -1.50
C TRP A 6 8.20 -6.53 -1.60
N GLU A 7 8.43 -7.57 -0.79
CA GLU A 7 7.52 -8.71 -0.62
C GLU A 7 6.99 -8.69 0.82
N PRO A 8 5.73 -8.28 1.06
CA PRO A 8 5.17 -8.28 2.40
C PRO A 8 4.86 -9.73 2.83
N SER A 9 5.43 -10.16 3.97
CA SER A 9 5.07 -11.41 4.63
C SER A 9 3.88 -11.13 5.57
N SER A 10 3.03 -12.11 5.89
CA SER A 10 1.76 -11.88 6.60
C SER A 10 1.86 -11.30 8.03
N GLY A 11 3.05 -11.03 8.56
CA GLY A 11 3.31 -10.22 9.76
C GLY A 11 3.48 -8.71 9.50
N ASP A 12 3.47 -8.28 8.24
CA ASP A 12 3.79 -6.92 7.78
C ASP A 12 2.60 -5.96 7.74
N PHE A 13 1.48 -6.23 8.43
CA PHE A 13 0.35 -5.28 8.41
C PHE A 13 0.75 -3.89 8.94
N ALA A 14 1.56 -3.85 10.00
CA ALA A 14 2.13 -2.59 10.51
C ALA A 14 3.09 -1.94 9.52
N ALA A 15 3.84 -2.72 8.75
CA ALA A 15 4.76 -2.22 7.73
C ALA A 15 4.00 -1.70 6.49
N LEU A 16 2.90 -2.36 6.09
CA LEU A 16 1.95 -1.91 5.08
C LEU A 16 1.34 -0.55 5.46
N LEU A 17 0.87 -0.41 6.70
CA LEU A 17 0.33 0.87 7.20
C LEU A 17 1.40 1.96 7.28
N THR A 18 2.62 1.60 7.69
CA THR A 18 3.75 2.54 7.71
C THR A 18 4.06 3.04 6.30
N HIS A 19 4.17 2.12 5.34
CA HIS A 19 4.45 2.46 3.95
C HIS A 19 3.33 3.28 3.29
N TYR A 20 2.07 2.97 3.62
CA TYR A 20 0.93 3.78 3.21
C TYR A 20 1.02 5.21 3.74
N GLY A 21 1.37 5.38 5.02
CA GLY A 21 1.55 6.69 5.63
C GLY A 21 2.68 7.50 4.97
N GLU A 22 3.81 6.86 4.66
CA GLU A 22 4.94 7.49 3.97
C GLU A 22 4.53 8.00 2.57
N LEU A 23 3.83 7.19 1.78
CA LEU A 23 3.38 7.59 0.44
C LEU A 23 2.29 8.67 0.48
N ALA A 24 1.44 8.66 1.50
CA ALA A 24 0.43 9.70 1.69
C ALA A 24 1.06 11.06 2.04
N ALA A 25 2.08 11.06 2.90
CA ALA A 25 2.87 12.26 3.19
C ALA A 25 3.61 12.76 1.94
N GLU A 26 4.26 11.86 1.19
CA GLU A 26 4.92 12.22 -0.07
C GLU A 26 3.92 12.82 -1.09
N LEU A 27 2.69 12.29 -1.15
CA LEU A 27 1.63 12.83 -2.02
C LEU A 27 1.18 14.23 -1.59
N GLU A 28 1.07 14.49 -0.28
CA GLU A 28 0.69 15.80 0.26
C GLU A 28 1.77 16.86 -0.02
N GLU A 29 3.04 16.47 0.06
CA GLU A 29 4.18 17.35 -0.21
C GLU A 29 4.48 17.51 -1.72
N SER A 30 3.96 16.61 -2.56
CA SER A 30 4.23 16.63 -4.00
C SER A 30 3.41 17.69 -4.74
N THR A 31 4.10 18.63 -5.39
CA THR A 31 3.50 19.59 -6.32
C THR A 31 3.47 19.11 -7.77
N ASP A 32 4.05 17.94 -8.04
CA ASP A 32 4.13 17.35 -9.37
C ASP A 32 2.91 16.46 -9.63
N LEU A 33 2.13 16.79 -10.66
CA LEU A 33 0.88 16.10 -10.98
C LEU A 33 1.10 14.64 -11.42
N GLU A 34 2.18 14.37 -12.14
CA GLU A 34 2.49 13.04 -12.67
C GLU A 34 2.93 12.12 -11.53
N ARG A 35 3.79 12.64 -10.64
CA ARG A 35 4.19 11.96 -9.40
C ARG A 35 3.00 11.74 -8.47
N ALA A 36 2.14 12.74 -8.30
CA ALA A 36 0.95 12.62 -7.47
C ALA A 36 -0.03 11.56 -8.01
N GLU A 37 -0.15 11.40 -9.33
CA GLU A 37 -0.96 10.34 -9.92
C GLU A 37 -0.36 8.94 -9.68
N GLU A 38 0.96 8.79 -9.81
CA GLU A 38 1.64 7.54 -9.51
C GLU A 38 1.52 7.15 -8.03
N LEU A 39 1.70 8.12 -7.12
CA LEU A 39 1.54 7.91 -5.68
C LEU A 39 0.11 7.50 -5.33
N ARG A 40 -0.90 8.12 -5.95
CA ARG A 40 -2.31 7.72 -5.77
C ARG A 40 -2.58 6.29 -6.22
N LYS A 41 -1.98 5.86 -7.34
CA LYS A 41 -2.12 4.46 -7.83
C LYS A 41 -1.52 3.48 -6.81
N ARG A 42 -0.31 3.75 -6.32
CA ARG A 42 0.35 2.92 -5.31
C ARG A 42 -0.42 2.87 -3.98
N LEU A 43 -0.97 4.00 -3.53
CA LEU A 43 -1.82 4.05 -2.34
C LEU A 43 -3.09 3.20 -2.51
N ALA A 44 -3.73 3.21 -3.68
CA ALA A 44 -4.90 2.38 -3.96
C ALA A 44 -4.58 0.87 -3.97
N GLU A 45 -3.39 0.49 -4.46
CA GLU A 45 -2.92 -0.90 -4.40
C GLU A 45 -2.68 -1.35 -2.95
N LEU A 46 -2.06 -0.50 -2.13
CA LEU A 46 -1.85 -0.77 -0.70
C LEU A 46 -3.18 -0.83 0.06
N ASP A 47 -4.12 0.05 -0.24
CA ASP A 47 -5.46 0.04 0.35
C ASP A 47 -6.18 -1.30 0.10
N SER A 48 -6.10 -1.81 -1.14
CA SER A 48 -6.65 -3.12 -1.51
C SER A 48 -5.96 -4.28 -0.79
N LEU A 49 -4.64 -4.20 -0.56
CA LEU A 49 -3.90 -5.19 0.20
C LEU A 49 -4.26 -5.16 1.69
N ILE A 50 -4.39 -3.95 2.25
CA ILE A 50 -4.83 -3.72 3.64
C ILE A 50 -6.24 -4.27 3.82
N ASP A 51 -7.17 -3.98 2.92
CA ASP A 51 -8.54 -4.52 2.95
C ASP A 51 -8.54 -6.05 2.90
N ARG A 52 -7.72 -6.65 2.02
CA ARG A 52 -7.60 -8.11 1.92
C ARG A 52 -7.03 -8.76 3.18
N VAL A 53 -6.07 -8.12 3.85
CA VAL A 53 -5.48 -8.62 5.10
C VAL A 53 -6.40 -8.38 6.29
N ASN A 54 -7.11 -7.25 6.30
CA ASN A 54 -8.00 -6.83 7.36
C ASN A 54 -9.43 -7.39 7.21
N SER A 55 -9.75 -8.03 6.09
CA SER A 55 -11.01 -8.73 5.88
C SER A 55 -10.91 -10.16 6.43
N PRO A 56 -11.49 -10.47 7.61
CA PRO A 56 -11.46 -11.81 8.19
C PRO A 56 -12.27 -12.85 7.40
N PHE A 57 -12.93 -12.48 6.29
CA PHE A 57 -13.84 -13.33 5.55
C PHE A 57 -13.57 -13.27 4.03
N SER A 58 -12.68 -14.14 3.56
CA SER A 58 -13.00 -14.95 2.39
C SER A 58 -13.16 -16.38 2.89
N LEU A 59 -14.31 -16.68 3.52
CA LEU A 59 -14.72 -18.07 3.73
C LEU A 59 -15.01 -18.69 2.35
N PRO A 60 -14.31 -19.75 1.93
CA PRO A 60 -14.78 -20.57 0.83
C PRO A 60 -15.97 -21.39 1.34
N GLY A 61 -17.19 -20.97 1.01
CA GLY A 61 -18.38 -21.75 1.34
C GLY A 61 -19.64 -20.90 1.47
N LEU A 62 -20.25 -20.57 0.33
CA LEU A 62 -21.68 -20.36 0.20
C LEU A 62 -22.13 -20.99 -1.12
#